data_AF-A0A5N4AA30-F1
#
_entry.id   AF-A0A5N4AA30-F1
#
_cell.length_a   1.000
_cell.length_b   1.000
_cell.length_c   1.000
_cell.angle_alpha   90.00
_cell.angle_beta   90.00
_cell.angle_gamma   90.00
#
_symmetry.space_group_name_H-M   'P 1'
#
loop_
_entity.id
_entity.type
_entity.pdbx_description
1 polymer ?
#
loop_
_entity_poly.entity_id
_entity_poly.type
_entity_poly.pdbx_seq_one_letter_code
_entity_poly.pdbx_strand_id
1 'polypeptide(L)'
;MWKYAILSVFICGYYVICVSSEDGKPKNPLTQVCLGCICEAISGCNTTRKCVGNICGPFSITWGYWADGNKPTIAQKSVDDPDAYASCANDPYCAASAVQQYMYKFYQDCNGDGKVDCDDFAAIHKLGGYGCQGPLPDFYVQRYRQCMLHVG
;
A
#
# COMPACT_ATOMS: atom_id res chain seq x y z
N MET A 1 -49.73 34.97 -1.66
CA MET A 1 -48.52 35.78 -1.38
C MET A 1 -47.37 34.94 -1.91
N TRP A 2 -46.54 35.29 -2.90
CA TRP A 2 -46.03 36.56 -3.40
C TRP A 2 -45.41 36.25 -4.80
N LYS A 3 -45.95 36.80 -5.90
CA LYS A 3 -45.31 37.70 -6.88
C LYS A 3 -43.97 37.28 -7.54
N TYR A 4 -44.06 37.16 -8.89
CA TYR A 4 -43.07 37.44 -9.95
C TYR A 4 -41.88 36.52 -10.24
N ALA A 5 -41.84 36.11 -11.51
CA ALA A 5 -40.73 35.55 -12.25
C ALA A 5 -39.55 36.52 -12.36
N ILE A 6 -38.33 35.97 -12.30
CA ILE A 6 -37.13 36.62 -12.80
C ILE A 6 -36.49 35.66 -13.82
N LEU A 7 -36.64 36.02 -15.08
CA LEU A 7 -35.84 35.54 -16.20
C LEU A 7 -34.35 35.71 -15.85
N SER A 8 -33.64 34.62 -15.68
CA SER A 8 -32.18 34.61 -15.57
C SER A 8 -31.64 33.48 -16.46
N VAL A 9 -31.42 33.80 -17.72
CA VAL A 9 -30.62 32.97 -18.63
C VAL A 9 -29.18 33.03 -18.10
N PHE A 10 -28.72 31.97 -17.44
CA PHE A 10 -27.32 31.79 -17.07
C PHE A 10 -26.78 30.51 -17.71
N ILE A 11 -26.21 30.72 -18.90
CA ILE A 11 -24.97 30.12 -19.42
C ILE A 11 -24.81 28.61 -19.19
N CYS A 12 -25.25 27.86 -20.20
CA CYS A 12 -24.67 26.57 -20.54
C CYS A 12 -23.19 26.79 -20.91
N GLY A 13 -22.27 26.59 -19.97
CA GLY A 13 -20.86 26.87 -20.21
C GLY A 13 -19.94 26.51 -19.05
N TYR A 14 -19.26 25.37 -19.21
CA TYR A 14 -17.88 25.16 -18.77
C TYR A 14 -17.60 25.04 -17.26
N TYR A 15 -18.23 24.09 -16.57
CA TYR A 15 -17.51 23.32 -15.55
C TYR A 15 -17.94 21.86 -15.69
N VAL A 16 -17.34 21.15 -16.66
CA VAL A 16 -17.22 19.70 -16.56
C VAL A 16 -16.29 19.46 -15.38
N ILE A 17 -16.86 19.31 -14.19
CA ILE A 17 -16.12 18.75 -13.07
C ILE A 17 -15.95 17.28 -13.45
N CYS A 18 -14.80 16.92 -14.01
CA CYS A 18 -14.39 15.53 -14.11
C CYS A 18 -14.24 15.03 -12.68
N VAL A 19 -15.33 14.51 -12.10
CA VAL A 19 -15.23 13.64 -10.93
C VAL A 19 -14.59 12.36 -11.46
N SER A 20 -13.26 12.29 -11.39
CA SER A 20 -12.56 11.01 -11.49
C SER A 20 -12.94 10.25 -10.24
N SER A 21 -13.91 9.35 -10.36
CA SER A 21 -14.24 8.47 -9.27
C SER A 21 -13.11 7.47 -9.11
N GLU A 22 -12.61 7.29 -7.88
CA GLU A 22 -11.70 6.19 -7.53
C GLU A 22 -12.47 4.86 -7.43
N ASP A 23 -13.48 4.67 -8.30
CA ASP A 23 -14.43 3.57 -8.26
C ASP A 23 -13.81 2.35 -8.93
N GLY A 24 -12.99 1.62 -8.18
CA GLY A 24 -12.50 0.32 -8.61
C GLY A 24 -11.40 -0.25 -7.72
N LYS A 25 -10.72 0.59 -6.94
CA LYS A 25 -9.62 0.12 -6.12
C LYS A 25 -10.08 -0.34 -4.73
N PRO A 26 -9.82 -1.59 -4.31
CA PRO A 26 -10.13 -2.04 -2.96
C PRO A 26 -9.32 -1.27 -1.92
N LYS A 27 -9.97 -0.82 -0.84
CA LYS A 27 -9.32 -0.10 0.28
C LYS A 27 -8.18 -0.88 0.93
N ASN A 28 -8.30 -2.22 0.95
CA ASN A 28 -7.27 -3.16 1.38
C ASN A 28 -7.02 -4.13 0.23
N PRO A 29 -6.08 -3.80 -0.69
CA PRO A 29 -5.88 -4.60 -1.89
C PRO A 29 -5.24 -5.97 -1.65
N LEU A 30 -4.54 -6.19 -0.52
CA LEU A 30 -3.96 -7.49 -0.22
C LEU A 30 -4.90 -8.35 0.64
N THR A 31 -4.96 -9.65 0.34
CA THR A 31 -5.51 -10.65 1.25
C THR A 31 -4.57 -10.91 2.43
N GLN A 32 -5.05 -11.57 3.49
CA GLN A 32 -4.20 -11.97 4.62
C GLN A 32 -3.11 -12.97 4.21
N VAL A 33 -3.44 -13.89 3.29
CA VAL A 33 -2.48 -14.83 2.69
C VAL A 33 -1.37 -14.06 1.97
N CYS A 34 -1.75 -13.10 1.12
CA CYS A 34 -0.79 -12.31 0.36
C CYS A 34 0.15 -11.51 1.28
N LEU A 35 -0.39 -10.83 2.30
CA LEU A 35 0.40 -10.15 3.32
C LEU A 35 1.39 -11.09 4.02
N GLY A 36 0.91 -12.27 4.43
CA GLY A 36 1.73 -13.30 5.07
C GLY A 36 2.89 -13.73 4.18
N CYS A 37 2.64 -14.04 2.91
CA CYS A 37 3.69 -14.50 2.01
C CYS A 37 4.70 -13.42 1.63
N ILE A 38 4.31 -12.16 1.55
CA ILE A 38 5.26 -11.03 1.40
C ILE A 38 6.13 -10.91 2.65
N CYS A 39 5.54 -11.04 3.85
CA CYS A 39 6.25 -11.02 5.13
C CYS A 39 7.29 -12.16 5.22
N GLU A 40 6.90 -13.38 4.87
CA GLU A 40 7.78 -14.54 4.81
C GLU A 40 8.92 -14.36 3.81
N ALA A 41 8.61 -13.87 2.61
CA ALA A 41 9.61 -13.68 1.57
C ALA A 41 10.68 -12.65 1.96
N ILE A 42 10.28 -11.53 2.59
CA ILE A 42 11.19 -10.43 2.89
C ILE A 42 12.03 -10.65 4.16
N SER A 43 11.50 -11.32 5.18
CA SER A 43 12.20 -11.47 6.47
C SER A 43 12.03 -12.83 7.16
N GLY A 44 11.33 -13.80 6.56
CA GLY A 44 10.84 -14.98 7.27
C GLY A 44 9.79 -14.62 8.32
N CYS A 45 9.02 -13.56 8.04
CA CYS A 45 8.05 -12.92 8.92
C CYS A 45 8.52 -12.76 10.38
N ASN A 46 9.78 -12.35 10.56
CA ASN A 46 10.38 -12.25 11.88
C ASN A 46 9.83 -11.03 12.65
N THR A 47 8.78 -11.22 13.44
CA THR A 47 8.13 -10.18 14.25
C THR A 47 8.98 -9.70 15.44
N THR A 48 10.06 -10.41 15.77
CA THR A 48 11.02 -9.97 16.79
C THR A 48 12.09 -9.03 16.23
N ARG A 49 12.24 -9.00 14.90
CA ARG A 49 13.20 -8.13 14.21
C ARG A 49 12.85 -6.67 14.47
N LYS A 50 13.82 -5.94 15.01
CA LYS A 50 13.77 -4.48 15.15
C LYS A 50 14.40 -3.78 13.95
N CYS A 51 14.63 -2.48 14.05
CA CYS A 51 15.28 -1.70 13.00
C CYS A 51 16.76 -2.06 12.84
N VAL A 52 17.19 -2.26 11.59
CA VAL A 52 18.59 -2.34 11.20
C VAL A 52 18.85 -1.17 10.26
N GLY A 53 19.53 -0.13 10.75
CA GLY A 53 19.60 1.16 10.05
C GLY A 53 18.20 1.77 9.88
N ASN A 54 17.82 2.10 8.65
CA ASN A 54 16.54 2.70 8.29
C ASN A 54 15.49 1.68 7.79
N ILE A 55 15.69 0.39 8.06
CA ILE A 55 14.81 -0.71 7.65
C ILE A 55 14.29 -1.40 8.90
N CYS A 56 12.97 -1.43 9.09
CA CYS A 56 12.36 -1.88 10.33
C CYS A 56 11.35 -3.02 10.14
N GLY A 57 11.30 -3.88 11.15
CA GLY A 57 10.22 -4.82 11.37
C GLY A 57 10.11 -6.00 10.40
N PRO A 58 9.02 -6.77 10.52
CA PRO A 58 8.82 -8.01 9.77
C PRO A 58 8.62 -7.77 8.26
N PHE A 59 8.15 -6.58 7.88
CA PHE A 59 7.98 -6.19 6.48
C PHE A 59 9.18 -5.40 5.91
N SER A 60 10.29 -5.27 6.65
CA SER A 60 11.47 -4.50 6.20
C SER A 60 11.12 -3.11 5.62
N ILE A 61 10.24 -2.38 6.32
CA ILE A 61 9.69 -1.10 5.86
C ILE A 61 10.70 0.01 6.12
N THR A 62 10.90 0.90 5.15
CA THR A 62 11.67 2.15 5.32
C THR A 62 10.76 3.31 5.70
N TRP A 63 11.33 4.41 6.18
CA TRP A 63 10.54 5.61 6.49
C TRP A 63 9.75 6.12 5.28
N GLY A 64 10.35 6.12 4.08
CA GLY A 64 9.68 6.54 2.84
C GLY A 64 8.50 5.63 2.49
N TYR A 65 8.68 4.31 2.63
CA TYR A 65 7.59 3.34 2.45
C TYR A 65 6.44 3.62 3.42
N TRP A 66 6.73 3.80 4.71
CA TRP A 66 5.72 4.13 5.72
C TRP A 66 5.01 5.47 5.41
N ALA A 67 5.76 6.47 4.96
CA ALA A 67 5.23 7.77 4.58
C ALA A 67 4.26 7.70 3.40
N ASP A 68 4.62 6.91 2.38
CA ASP A 68 3.77 6.63 1.23
C ASP A 68 2.56 5.75 1.56
N GLY A 69 2.67 4.92 2.60
CA GLY A 69 1.57 4.13 3.16
C GLY A 69 0.66 4.91 4.10
N ASN A 70 0.50 6.23 3.93
CA ASN A 70 -0.35 7.11 4.76
C ASN A 70 0.04 7.20 6.26
N LYS A 71 1.30 6.89 6.60
CA LYS A 71 1.88 7.10 7.94
C LYS A 71 1.04 6.56 9.11
N PRO A 72 0.55 5.30 9.07
CA PRO A 72 -0.23 4.74 10.16
C PRO A 72 0.60 4.73 11.44
N THR A 73 -0.07 4.90 12.57
CA THR A 73 0.57 4.88 13.88
C THR A 73 -0.13 3.88 14.79
N ILE A 74 0.58 3.46 15.83
CA ILE A 74 -0.05 2.77 16.97
C ILE A 74 -0.83 3.81 17.80
N ALA A 75 -1.89 3.38 18.49
CA ALA A 75 -2.88 4.27 19.14
C ALA A 75 -2.29 5.34 20.09
N GLN A 76 -1.08 5.14 20.59
CA GLN A 76 -0.40 6.01 21.56
C GLN A 76 0.61 6.97 20.91
N LYS A 77 0.71 6.99 19.58
CA LYS A 77 1.71 7.77 18.84
C LYS A 77 1.05 8.71 17.83
N SER A 78 1.45 9.98 17.88
CA SER A 78 1.13 10.95 16.82
C SER A 78 1.95 10.65 15.56
N VAL A 79 1.46 11.07 14.41
CA VAL A 79 2.16 10.95 13.12
C VAL A 79 3.49 11.72 13.11
N ASP A 80 3.57 12.80 13.89
CA ASP A 80 4.74 13.67 14.02
C ASP A 80 5.72 13.22 15.11
N ASP A 81 5.41 12.13 15.84
CA ASP A 81 6.32 11.58 16.83
C ASP A 81 7.59 11.04 16.12
N PRO A 82 8.81 11.38 16.57
CA PRO A 82 10.04 10.89 15.96
C PRO A 82 10.12 9.36 15.86
N ASP A 83 9.47 8.65 16.79
CA ASP A 83 9.43 7.19 16.82
C ASP A 83 8.18 6.61 16.14
N ALA A 84 7.29 7.42 15.55
CA ALA A 84 6.03 6.96 14.94
C ALA A 84 6.29 5.86 13.89
N TYR A 85 7.22 6.14 12.98
CA TYR A 85 7.66 5.20 11.94
C TYR A 85 8.19 3.90 12.55
N ALA A 86 9.19 3.98 13.43
CA ALA A 86 9.85 2.80 13.96
C ALA A 86 8.89 1.97 14.82
N SER A 87 8.03 2.62 15.60
CA SER A 87 7.01 1.96 16.42
C SER A 87 6.00 1.23 15.54
N CYS A 88 5.51 1.88 14.48
CA CYS A 88 4.57 1.25 13.55
C CYS A 88 5.20 0.11 12.75
N ALA A 89 6.38 0.34 12.17
CA ALA A 89 7.04 -0.66 11.33
C ALA A 89 7.42 -1.93 12.11
N ASN A 90 7.69 -1.82 13.41
CA ASN A 90 7.96 -2.96 14.29
C ASN A 90 6.70 -3.62 14.88
N ASP A 91 5.51 -3.01 14.74
CA ASP A 91 4.23 -3.60 15.13
C ASP A 91 3.61 -4.31 13.92
N PRO A 92 3.33 -5.63 13.98
CA PRO A 92 2.84 -6.37 12.82
C PRO A 92 1.55 -5.83 12.21
N TYR A 93 0.62 -5.31 13.02
CA TYR A 93 -0.67 -4.81 12.55
C TYR A 93 -0.53 -3.42 11.91
N CYS A 94 0.24 -2.54 12.51
CA CYS A 94 0.51 -1.22 11.97
C CYS A 94 1.36 -1.32 10.69
N ALA A 95 2.38 -2.18 10.68
CA ALA A 95 3.19 -2.47 9.51
C ALA A 95 2.34 -3.04 8.36
N ALA A 96 1.46 -4.01 8.62
CA ALA A 96 0.53 -4.53 7.61
C ALA A 96 -0.41 -3.44 7.07
N SER A 97 -0.85 -2.51 7.93
CA SER A 97 -1.66 -1.36 7.50
C SER A 97 -0.86 -0.44 6.57
N ALA A 98 0.42 -0.18 6.87
CA ALA A 98 1.30 0.59 5.99
C ALA A 98 1.50 -0.11 4.64
N VAL A 99 1.63 -1.45 4.63
CA VAL A 99 1.73 -2.24 3.39
C VAL A 99 0.44 -2.14 2.56
N GLN A 100 -0.73 -2.30 3.18
CA GLN A 100 -2.02 -2.14 2.50
C GLN A 100 -2.15 -0.76 1.84
N GLN A 101 -1.82 0.30 2.57
CA GLN A 101 -1.91 1.67 2.05
C GLN A 101 -0.83 1.97 1.00
N TYR A 102 0.36 1.39 1.12
CA TYR A 102 1.40 1.51 0.09
C TYR A 102 0.98 0.83 -1.21
N MET A 103 0.42 -0.39 -1.14
CA MET A 103 -0.19 -1.02 -2.31
C MET A 103 -1.41 -0.24 -2.77
N TYR A 104 -2.12 0.45 -1.88
CA TYR A 104 -3.18 1.38 -2.24
C TYR A 104 -2.67 2.62 -3.00
N LYS A 105 -1.45 3.05 -2.77
CA LYS A 105 -0.86 4.15 -3.55
C LYS A 105 -0.34 3.68 -4.91
N PHE A 106 0.30 2.52 -4.94
CA PHE A 106 1.01 2.01 -6.12
C PHE A 106 0.27 0.86 -6.81
N TYR A 107 -1.07 0.95 -6.97
CA TYR A 107 -1.79 -0.05 -7.79
C TYR A 107 -1.23 -0.01 -9.20
N GLN A 108 -0.70 -1.13 -9.68
CA GLN A 108 -0.43 -1.31 -11.09
C GLN A 108 -0.14 -2.78 -11.38
N ASP A 109 -0.39 -3.14 -12.62
CA ASP A 109 0.04 -4.41 -13.19
C ASP A 109 1.54 -4.31 -13.51
N CYS A 110 2.34 -5.07 -12.78
CA CYS A 110 3.80 -5.06 -12.86
C CYS A 110 4.32 -6.15 -13.80
N ASN A 111 3.55 -7.24 -13.99
CA ASN A 111 3.97 -8.39 -14.79
C ASN A 111 3.39 -8.38 -16.22
N GLY A 112 2.43 -7.49 -16.51
CA GLY A 112 1.78 -7.29 -17.80
C GLY A 112 0.71 -8.33 -18.15
N ASP A 113 0.15 -9.03 -17.16
CA ASP A 113 -0.85 -10.09 -17.39
C ASP A 113 -2.31 -9.59 -17.43
N GLY A 114 -2.51 -8.29 -17.25
CA GLY A 114 -3.81 -7.63 -17.27
C GLY A 114 -4.57 -7.70 -15.96
N LYS A 115 -3.95 -8.18 -14.87
CA LYS A 115 -4.51 -8.18 -13.52
C LYS A 115 -3.59 -7.42 -12.57
N VAL A 116 -4.15 -7.05 -11.42
CA VAL A 116 -3.36 -6.50 -10.30
C VAL A 116 -3.61 -7.39 -9.10
N ASP A 117 -2.66 -8.27 -8.80
CA ASP A 117 -2.78 -9.29 -7.77
C ASP A 117 -1.55 -9.38 -6.86
N CYS A 118 -1.44 -10.50 -6.13
CA CYS A 118 -0.38 -10.65 -5.14
C CYS A 118 1.02 -10.69 -5.75
N ASP A 119 1.18 -11.17 -6.99
CA ASP A 119 2.47 -11.20 -7.66
C ASP A 119 2.96 -9.77 -7.94
N ASP A 120 2.06 -8.88 -8.33
CA ASP A 120 2.35 -7.45 -8.49
C ASP A 120 2.70 -6.80 -7.15
N PHE A 121 1.91 -7.06 -6.10
CA PHE A 121 2.17 -6.50 -4.78
C PHE A 121 3.49 -7.00 -4.18
N ALA A 122 3.87 -8.26 -4.42
CA ALA A 122 5.17 -8.79 -4.02
C ALA A 122 6.31 -8.06 -4.73
N ALA A 123 6.15 -7.72 -6.02
CA ALA A 123 7.12 -6.95 -6.78
C ALA A 123 7.21 -5.49 -6.29
N ILE A 124 6.07 -4.82 -6.12
CA ILE A 124 5.97 -3.46 -5.59
C ILE A 124 6.59 -3.36 -4.19
N HIS A 125 6.37 -4.34 -3.31
CA HIS A 125 6.93 -4.32 -1.97
C HIS A 125 8.46 -4.34 -2.01
N LYS A 126 9.03 -5.16 -2.91
CA LYS A 126 10.47 -5.41 -2.97
C LYS A 126 11.24 -4.34 -3.74
N LEU A 127 10.67 -3.81 -4.82
CA LEU A 127 11.32 -2.90 -5.75
C LEU A 127 10.80 -1.45 -5.65
N GLY A 128 9.72 -1.23 -4.89
CA GLY A 128 8.99 0.03 -4.84
C GLY A 128 8.04 0.18 -6.02
N GLY A 129 7.09 1.11 -5.90
CA GLY A 129 6.04 1.31 -6.90
C GLY A 129 6.56 1.65 -8.31
N TYR A 130 7.61 2.45 -8.43
CA TYR A 130 8.15 2.84 -9.75
C TYR A 130 9.10 1.79 -10.36
N GLY A 131 9.50 0.78 -9.58
CA GLY A 131 10.52 -0.19 -9.97
C GLY A 131 9.99 -1.62 -10.17
N CYS A 132 8.69 -1.85 -10.02
CA CYS A 132 8.14 -3.21 -9.88
C CYS A 132 8.29 -4.10 -11.12
N GLN A 133 8.57 -3.54 -12.30
CA GLN A 133 8.88 -4.28 -13.53
C GLN A 133 10.35 -4.78 -13.57
N GLY A 134 11.16 -4.42 -12.58
CA GLY A 134 12.56 -4.83 -12.49
C GLY A 134 12.74 -6.30 -12.04
N PRO A 135 13.97 -6.84 -12.14
CA PRO A 135 14.26 -8.19 -11.71
C PRO A 135 14.20 -8.33 -10.19
N LEU A 136 13.44 -9.32 -9.71
CA LEU A 136 13.40 -9.69 -8.31
C LEU A 136 14.55 -10.65 -7.96
N PRO A 137 15.14 -10.56 -6.75
CA PRO A 137 16.14 -11.53 -6.31
C PRO A 137 15.56 -12.94 -6.19
N ASP A 138 16.29 -13.95 -6.65
CA ASP A 138 15.83 -15.35 -6.68
C ASP A 138 15.35 -15.86 -5.31
N PHE A 139 16.09 -15.55 -4.24
CA PHE A 139 15.71 -15.99 -2.89
C PHE A 139 14.36 -15.43 -2.44
N TYR A 140 14.02 -14.21 -2.86
CA TYR A 140 12.75 -13.57 -2.51
C TYR A 140 11.61 -14.23 -3.27
N VAL A 141 11.78 -14.41 -4.59
CA VAL A 141 10.79 -15.07 -5.45
C VAL A 141 10.53 -16.51 -5.01
N GLN A 142 11.58 -17.27 -4.69
CA GLN A 142 11.46 -18.66 -4.24
C GLN A 142 10.66 -18.77 -2.94
N ARG A 143 10.98 -17.95 -1.94
CA ARG A 143 10.25 -17.94 -0.66
C ARG A 143 8.80 -17.52 -0.82
N TYR A 144 8.56 -16.46 -1.60
CA TYR A 144 7.22 -15.98 -1.89
C TYR A 144 6.37 -17.07 -2.58
N ARG A 145 6.88 -17.65 -3.68
CA ARG A 145 6.17 -18.71 -4.42
C ARG A 145 5.94 -19.94 -3.56
N GLN A 146 6.92 -20.35 -2.77
CA GLN A 146 6.77 -21.49 -1.86
C GLN A 146 5.65 -21.24 -0.83
N CYS A 147 5.59 -20.03 -0.26
CA CYS A 147 4.50 -19.66 0.64
C CYS A 147 3.14 -19.72 -0.06
N MET A 148 3.02 -19.06 -1.22
CA MET A 148 1.77 -19.03 -1.98
C MET A 148 1.29 -20.44 -2.37
N LEU A 149 2.20 -21.36 -2.72
CA LEU A 149 1.86 -22.74 -3.05
C LEU A 149 1.31 -23.55 -1.86
N HIS A 150 1.67 -23.19 -0.63
CA HIS A 150 1.28 -23.95 0.56
C HIS A 150 0.09 -23.34 1.31
N VAL A 151 -0.16 -22.03 1.16
CA VAL A 151 -1.19 -21.33 1.93
C VAL A 151 -2.18 -20.51 1.09
N GLY A 152 -1.93 -20.32 -0.20
CA GLY A 152 -2.80 -19.57 -1.13
C GLY A 152 -3.58 -20.47 -2.08
#